data_AF-A0A1G0C6A7-F1
#
_entry.id   AF-A0A1G0C6A7-F1
#
_cell.length_a   1.000
_cell.length_b   1.000
_cell.length_c   1.000
_cell.angle_alpha   90.00
_cell.angle_beta   90.00
_cell.angle_gamma   90.00
#
_symmetry.space_group_name_H-M   'P 1'
#
loop_
_entity.id
_entity.type
_entity.pdbx_description
1 polymer ?
#
loop_
_entity_poly.entity_id
_entity_poly.type
_entity_poly.pdbx_seq_one_letter_code
_entity_poly.pdbx_strand_id
1 'polypeptide(L)' 'MGTYNKIMEWFWLCMGILIIVVVTIFGIMEGFDRWIYYYGLSVFAFGTYFLRRWMRKRMEKHIEWMAQQEKQQQQES' A
#
# COMPACT_ATOMS: atom_id res chain seq x y z
N MET A 1 -12.06 5.83 -12.68
CA MET A 1 -11.82 4.54 -11.99
C MET A 1 -10.48 4.50 -11.24
N GLY A 2 -10.15 5.48 -10.37
CA GLY A 2 -8.80 5.53 -9.74
C GLY A 2 -8.74 6.06 -8.31
N THR A 3 -9.77 6.78 -7.87
CA THR A 3 -9.80 7.41 -6.54
C THR A 3 -10.03 6.38 -5.43
N TYR A 4 -10.90 5.38 -5.65
CA TYR A 4 -11.19 4.35 -4.65
C TYR A 4 -9.95 3.51 -4.29
N ASN A 5 -9.15 3.14 -5.29
CA ASN A 5 -7.89 2.45 -5.06
C ASN A 5 -6.91 3.33 -4.28
N LYS A 6 -6.79 4.63 -4.62
CA LYS A 6 -5.97 5.58 -3.86
C LYS A 6 -6.41 5.73 -2.41
N ILE A 7 -7.71 5.87 -2.15
CA ILE A 7 -8.29 5.97 -0.80
C ILE A 7 -7.97 4.71 0.02
N MET A 8 -8.14 3.52 -0.57
CA MET A 8 -7.81 2.28 0.13
C MET A 8 -6.32 2.16 0.45
N GLU A 9 -5.43 2.72 -0.39
CA GLU A 9 -4.00 2.76 -0.08
C GLU A 9 -3.70 3.67 1.12
N TRP A 10 -4.28 4.88 1.13
CA TRP A 10 -4.13 5.82 2.23
C TRP A 10 -4.69 5.28 3.54
N PHE A 11 -5.77 4.50 3.50
CA PHE A 11 -6.30 3.81 4.67
C PHE A 11 -5.24 2.91 5.32
N TRP A 12 -4.56 2.07 4.54
CA TRP A 12 -3.51 1.18 5.06
C TRP A 12 -2.30 1.96 5.60
N LEU A 13 -1.96 3.08 4.97
CA LEU A 13 -0.90 3.98 5.44
C LEU A 13 -1.28 4.61 6.79
N CYS A 14 -2.47 5.19 6.90
CA CYS A 14 -3.00 5.75 8.13
C CYS A 14 -3.09 4.70 9.24
N MET A 15 -3.54 3.47 8.92
CA MET A 15 -3.62 2.36 9.86
C MET A 15 -2.24 1.98 10.39
N GLY A 16 -1.23 1.89 9.52
CA GLY A 16 0.16 1.63 9.92
C GLY A 16 0.70 2.69 10.89
N ILE A 17 0.45 3.98 10.61
CA ILE A 17 0.81 5.10 11.49
C ILE A 17 0.08 4.99 12.84
N LEU A 18 -1.23 4.71 12.82
CA LEU A 18 -2.03 4.56 14.03
C LEU A 18 -1.50 3.43 14.92
N ILE A 19 -1.14 2.28 14.33
CA ILE A 19 -0.55 1.16 15.06
C ILE A 19 0.77 1.59 15.71
N ILE A 20 1.65 2.33 15.03
CA ILE A 20 2.90 2.85 15.63
C ILE A 20 2.58 3.72 16.83
N VAL A 21 1.65 4.66 16.70
CA VAL A 21 1.29 5.58 17.78
C VAL A 21 0.74 4.83 18.99
N VAL A 22 -0.20 3.91 18.79
CA VAL A 22 -0.79 3.10 19.86
C VAL A 22 0.28 2.25 20.55
N VAL A 23 1.10 1.54 19.78
CA VAL A 23 2.16 0.70 20.34
C VAL A 23 3.22 1.53 21.07
N THR A 24 3.50 2.76 20.61
CA THR A 24 4.42 3.68 21.31
C THR A 24 3.85 4.12 22.65
N ILE A 25 2.57 4.51 22.71
CA ILE A 25 1.91 4.94 23.95
C ILE A 25 1.90 3.78 24.96
N PHE A 26 1.47 2.60 24.54
CA PHE A 26 1.45 1.42 25.41
C PHE A 26 2.84 0.93 25.79
N GLY A 27 3.83 1.05 24.90
CA GLY A 27 5.23 0.75 25.22
C GLY A 27 5.78 1.65 26.33
N ILE A 28 5.38 2.93 26.37
CA ILE A 28 5.75 3.86 27.44
C ILE A 28 5.00 3.56 28.75
N MET A 29 3.70 3.21 28.69
CA MET A 29 2.88 2.97 29.88
C MET A 29 3.13 1.61 30.54
N GLU A 30 3.36 0.56 29.75
CA GLU A 30 3.33 -0.85 30.18
C GLU A 30 4.69 -1.57 29.98
N GLY A 31 5.64 -0.91 29.31
CA GLY A 31 6.99 -1.41 29.06
C GLY A 31 7.16 -2.04 27.66
N PHE A 32 8.26 -1.69 26.99
CA PHE A 32 8.55 -2.09 25.61
C PHE A 32 8.80 -3.59 25.39
N ASP A 33 9.03 -4.36 26.46
CA ASP A 33 9.43 -5.78 26.38
C ASP A 33 8.39 -6.66 25.66
N ARG A 34 7.10 -6.37 25.88
CA ARG A 34 5.99 -7.07 25.21
C ARG A 34 5.46 -6.34 23.98
N TRP A 35 5.52 -5.01 24.00
CA TRP A 35 4.91 -4.18 22.96
C TRP A 35 5.76 -4.10 21.68
N ILE A 36 7.07 -4.39 21.75
CA ILE A 36 7.95 -4.35 20.58
C ILE A 36 7.55 -5.35 19.47
N TYR A 37 6.96 -6.50 19.82
CA TYR A 37 6.47 -7.48 18.84
C TYR A 37 5.35 -6.91 17.96
N TYR A 38 4.53 -6.00 18.49
CA TYR A 38 3.45 -5.37 17.75
C TYR A 38 3.94 -4.35 16.70
N TYR A 39 5.20 -3.91 16.77
CA TYR A 39 5.81 -3.17 15.65
C TYR A 39 5.92 -4.03 14.39
N GLY A 40 6.04 -5.36 14.52
CA GLY A 40 6.00 -6.27 13.39
C GLY A 40 4.69 -6.15 12.58
N LEU A 41 3.56 -5.94 13.27
CA LEU A 41 2.27 -5.69 12.62
C LEU A 41 2.24 -4.34 11.89
N SER A 42 2.86 -3.31 12.45
CA SER A 42 2.97 -2.03 11.76
C SER A 42 3.84 -2.15 10.51
N VAL A 43 5.01 -2.78 10.62
CA VAL A 43 5.90 -3.04 9.48
C VAL A 43 5.18 -3.84 8.40
N PHE A 44 4.36 -4.83 8.79
CA PHE A 44 3.53 -5.57 7.85
C PHE A 44 2.51 -4.67 7.15
N ALA A 45 1.81 -3.79 7.89
CA ALA A 45 0.86 -2.84 7.31
C ALA A 45 1.52 -1.84 6.34
N PHE A 46 2.73 -1.37 6.65
CA PHE A 46 3.52 -0.56 5.72
C PHE A 46 4.03 -1.38 4.52
N GLY A 47 4.38 -2.65 4.73
CA GLY A 47 4.77 -3.57 3.68
C GLY A 47 3.63 -3.82 2.69
N THR A 48 2.42 -4.08 3.17
CA THR A 48 1.24 -4.25 2.31
C THR A 48 0.91 -2.97 1.55
N TYR A 49 1.07 -1.80 2.17
CA TYR A 49 0.97 -0.51 1.49
C TYR A 49 1.95 -0.40 0.31
N PHE A 50 3.24 -0.70 0.54
CA PHE A 50 4.27 -0.67 -0.50
C PHE A 50 4.02 -1.67 -1.63
N LEU A 51 3.64 -2.90 -1.30
CA LEU A 51 3.32 -3.93 -2.30
C LEU A 51 2.14 -3.50 -3.17
N ARG A 52 1.09 -2.93 -2.56
CA ARG A 52 -0.09 -2.46 -3.28
C ARG A 52 0.24 -1.28 -4.19
N ARG A 53 1.09 -0.36 -3.72
CA ARG A 53 1.62 0.75 -4.51
C ARG A 53 2.39 0.25 -5.74
N TRP A 54 3.25 -0.75 -5.55
CA TRP A 54 4.02 -1.37 -6.62
C TRP A 54 3.13 -2.08 -7.65
N MET A 55 2.15 -2.86 -7.19
CA MET A 55 1.22 -3.55 -8.08
C MET A 55 0.40 -2.59 -8.94
N ARG A 56 -0.02 -1.44 -8.41
CA ARG A 56 -0.71 -0.43 -9.22
C ARG A 56 0.18 0.15 -10.31
N LYS A 57 1.40 0.56 -9.97
CA LYS A 57 2.37 1.04 -10.96
C LYS A 57 2.64 0.00 -12.05
N ARG A 58 2.76 -1.27 -11.67
CA ARG A 58 2.94 -2.39 -12.62
C ARG A 58 1.74 -2.53 -13.56
N MET A 59 0.53 -2.46 -13.01
CA MET A 59 -0.72 -2.62 -13.76
C MET A 59 -0.94 -1.46 -14.74
N GLU A 60 -0.71 -0.22 -14.31
CA GLU A 60 -0.81 0.97 -15.16
C GLU A 60 0.09 0.82 -16.40
N LYS A 61 1.33 0.35 -16.23
CA LYS A 61 2.24 0.07 -17.34
C LYS A 61 1.73 -1.00 -18.31
N HIS A 62 1.09 -2.05 -17.81
CA HIS A 62 0.50 -3.09 -18.66
C HIS A 62 -0.72 -2.60 -19.44
N ILE A 63 -1.56 -1.76 -18.82
CA ILE A 63 -2.73 -1.16 -19.48
C ILE A 63 -2.28 -0.20 -20.59
N GLU A 64 -1.25 0.61 -20.34
CA GLU A 64 -0.67 1.50 -21.36
C GLU A 64 -0.09 0.73 -22.56
N TRP A 65 0.61 -0.38 -22.30
CA TRP A 65 1.15 -1.22 -23.36
C TRP A 65 0.06 -1.86 -24.22
N MET A 66 -1.02 -2.38 -23.60
CA MET A 66 -2.18 -2.93 -24.31
C MET A 66 -2.87 -1.86 -25.18
N ALA A 67 -3.07 -0.66 -24.63
CA ALA A 67 -3.69 0.45 -25.35
C ALA A 67 -2.85 0.93 -26.55
N GLN A 68 -1.51 0.80 -26.49
CA GLN A 68 -0.64 1.06 -27.64
C GLN A 68 -0.74 -0.04 -28.71
N GLN A 69 -0.81 -1.31 -28.30
CA GLN A 69 -0.97 -2.45 -29.20
C GLN A 69 -2.31 -2.40 -29.94
N GLU A 70 -3.41 -2.08 -29.25
CA GLU A 70 -4.73 -1.91 -29.88
C GLU A 70 -4.72 -0.80 -30.94
N LYS A 71 -4.07 0.34 -30.65
CA LYS A 71 -3.96 1.44 -31.61
C LYS A 71 -3.14 1.07 -32.85
N GLN A 72 -2.10 0.25 -32.70
CA GLN A 72 -1.29 -0.22 -33.82
C GLN A 72 -2.07 -1.22 -34.69
N GLN A 73 -2.79 -2.16 -34.09
CA GLN A 73 -3.63 -3.12 -34.83
C GLN A 73 -4.80 -2.45 -35.57
N GLN A 74 -5.39 -1.40 -35.00
CA GLN A 74 -6.44 -0.61 -35.66
C GLN A 74 -5.93 0.31 -36.77
N GLN A 75 -4.63 0.61 -36.82
CA GLN A 75 -4.02 1.40 -37.90
C GLN A 75 -3.59 0.53 -39.11
N GLU A 76 -3.39 -0.77 -38.91
CA GLU A 76 -3.05 -1.74 -39.97
C GLU A 76 -4.28 -2.46 -40.58
N SER A 77 -5.50 -2.23 -40.05
CA SER A 77 -6.77 -2.80 -40.54
C SER A 77 -7.60 -1.76 -41.30
#